data_AF-A0A821DG02-F1
#
_entry.id   AF-A0A821DG02-F1
#
_cell.length_a   1.000
_cell.length_b   1.000
_cell.length_c   1.000
_cell.angle_alpha   90.00
_cell.angle_beta   90.00
_cell.angle_gamma   90.00
#
_symmetry.space_group_name_H-M   'P 1'
#
loop_
_entity.id
_entity.type
_entity.pdbx_description
1 polymer ?
#
loop_
_entity_poly.entity_id
_entity_poly.type
_entity_poly.pdbx_seq_one_letter_code
_entity_poly.pdbx_strand_id
1 'polypeptide(L)'
;AGGPDENPRYSKTLVGGVNLFKKYELDCLFVASNCPGRSAYNMVERRMAPLSNQLAGLILPHDYYGTHLNDSGKTIDSTLEIQNFKRA
;
A
#
# COMPACT_ATOMS: atom_id res chain seq x y z
N ALA A 1 -5.36 10.36 7.30
CA ALA A 1 -4.42 9.22 7.32
C ALA A 1 -3.13 9.67 6.66
N GLY A 2 -2.06 9.87 7.43
CA GLY A 2 -0.73 10.23 6.92
C GLY A 2 0.13 8.97 6.90
N GLY A 3 0.53 8.53 5.71
CA GLY A 3 1.32 7.31 5.53
C GLY A 3 2.80 7.49 5.89
N PRO A 4 3.55 6.39 6.06
CA PRO A 4 4.93 6.39 6.57
C PRO A 4 5.95 7.14 5.70
N ASP A 5 5.56 7.59 4.50
CA ASP A 5 6.40 8.28 3.52
C ASP A 5 6.22 9.81 3.50
N GLU A 6 5.36 10.37 4.37
CA GLU A 6 5.32 11.82 4.56
C GLU A 6 6.57 12.28 5.33
N ASN A 7 7.61 12.65 4.57
CA ASN A 7 8.34 13.94 4.67
C ASN A 7 8.38 14.64 6.04
N PRO A 8 9.51 15.17 6.57
CA PRO A 8 9.81 15.30 7.99
C PRO A 8 8.81 16.19 8.75
N ARG A 9 7.64 15.63 9.05
CA ARG A 9 6.65 16.17 9.98
C ARG A 9 7.00 15.83 11.43
N TYR A 10 8.20 15.27 11.65
CA TYR A 10 8.73 15.08 12.99
C TYR A 10 9.08 16.44 13.57
N SER A 11 8.12 17.03 14.28
CA SER A 11 8.25 18.28 15.02
C SER A 11 9.52 18.33 15.86
N LYS A 12 9.94 17.19 16.41
CA LYS A 12 11.21 17.03 17.14
C LYS A 12 12.45 17.42 16.33
N THR A 13 12.50 17.04 15.05
CA THR A 13 13.63 17.33 14.16
C THR A 13 13.68 18.80 13.78
N LEU A 14 12.52 19.41 13.52
CA LEU A 14 12.42 20.86 13.25
C LEU A 14 12.79 21.69 14.48
N VAL A 15 12.28 21.32 15.66
CA VAL A 15 12.62 21.98 16.92
C VAL A 15 14.11 21.84 17.23
N GLY A 16 14.68 20.65 17.02
CA GLY A 16 16.11 20.43 17.15
C GLY A 16 16.93 21.30 16.20
N GLY A 17 16.54 21.36 14.92
CA GLY A 17 17.18 22.21 13.91
C GLY A 17 17.11 23.69 14.25
N VAL A 18 15.95 24.19 14.71
CA VAL A 18 15.78 25.58 15.15
C VAL A 18 16.61 25.91 16.39
N ASN A 19 16.71 24.98 17.35
CA ASN A 19 17.53 25.18 18.54
C ASN A 19 19.03 25.24 18.20
N LEU A 20 19.49 24.41 17.27
CA LEU A 20 20.87 24.43 16.78
C LEU A 20 21.13 25.70 15.97
N PHE A 21 20.20 26.11 15.12
CA PHE A 21 20.28 27.36 14.36
C PHE A 21 20.47 28.57 15.27
N LYS A 22 19.68 28.66 16.35
CA LYS A 22 19.80 29.73 17.36
C LYS A 22 21.08 29.64 18.18
N LYS A 23 21.54 28.42 18.49
CA LYS A 23 22.75 28.20 19.30
C LYS A 23 24.04 28.58 18.56
N TYR A 24 24.07 28.38 17.25
CA TYR A 24 25.25 28.60 16.42
C TYR A 24 25.16 29.84 15.52
N GLU A 25 24.13 30.68 15.71
CA GLU A 25 23.93 31.95 14.98
C GLU A 25 24.12 31.81 13.46
N LEU A 26 23.49 30.78 12.87
CA LEU A 26 23.63 30.51 11.44
C LEU A 26 22.83 31.52 10.61
N ASP A 27 23.29 31.81 9.39
CA ASP A 27 22.59 32.77 8.49
C ASP A 27 21.35 32.17 7.82
N CYS A 28 21.33 30.86 7.59
CA CYS A 28 20.19 30.20 6.96
C CYS A 28 20.05 28.72 7.34
N LEU A 29 18.81 28.24 7.39
CA LEU A 29 18.44 26.84 7.57
C LEU A 29 17.57 26.38 6.39
N PHE A 30 18.10 25.47 5.56
CA PHE A 30 17.36 24.87 4.46
C PHE A 30 16.87 23.48 4.84
N VAL A 31 15.56 23.27 4.83
CA VAL A 31 14.93 21.97 5.07
C VAL A 31 14.40 21.43 3.76
N ALA A 32 15.14 20.51 3.14
CA ALA A 32 14.67 19.79 1.97
C ALA A 32 13.77 18.64 2.40
N SER A 33 12.66 18.50 1.69
CA SER A 33 11.56 17.64 2.09
C SER A 33 11.07 16.88 0.86
N ASN A 34 10.94 15.55 0.95
CA ASN A 34 10.45 14.70 -0.13
C ASN A 34 9.00 15.07 -0.49
N CYS A 35 8.74 15.31 -1.78
CA CYS A 35 7.44 15.76 -2.24
C CYS A 35 6.36 14.69 -1.97
N PRO A 36 5.17 15.05 -1.43
CA PRO A 36 4.06 14.12 -1.27
C PRO A 36 3.72 13.53 -2.65
N GLY A 37 3.90 12.22 -2.80
CA GLY A 37 3.75 11.55 -4.10
C GLY A 37 4.97 10.73 -4.54
N ARG A 38 6.09 10.80 -3.81
CA ARG A 38 7.33 10.07 -4.13
C ARG A 38 7.54 8.77 -3.34
N SER A 39 6.48 8.29 -2.71
CA SER A 39 6.44 7.01 -2.00
C SER A 39 6.87 5.87 -2.90
N ALA A 40 7.71 4.98 -2.36
CA ALA A 40 8.03 3.71 -3.02
C ALA A 40 6.74 2.93 -3.37
N TYR A 41 5.68 3.09 -2.59
CA TYR A 41 4.38 2.48 -2.85
C TYR A 41 3.68 3.07 -4.07
N ASN A 42 3.82 4.37 -4.36
CA ASN A 42 3.20 4.97 -5.56
C ASN A 42 3.76 4.37 -6.85
N MET A 43 5.02 3.94 -6.85
CA MET A 43 5.60 3.26 -8.01
C MET A 43 5.01 1.85 -8.19
N VAL A 44 4.81 1.13 -7.10
CA VAL A 44 4.19 -0.21 -7.10
C VAL A 44 2.71 -0.11 -7.49
N GLU A 45 1.97 0.81 -6.89
CA GLU A 45 0.56 1.07 -7.19
C GLU A 45 0.35 1.47 -8.66
N ARG A 46 1.20 2.35 -9.21
CA ARG A 46 1.15 2.70 -10.65
C ARG A 46 1.46 1.53 -11.58
N ARG A 47 2.34 0.61 -11.16
CA ARG A 47 2.64 -0.61 -11.92
C ARG A 47 1.52 -1.65 -11.82
N MET A 48 0.82 -1.71 -10.70
CA MET A 48 -0.31 -2.62 -10.52
C MET A 48 -1.61 -2.09 -11.11
N ALA A 49 -1.80 -0.76 -11.20
CA ALA A 49 -2.99 -0.11 -11.73
C ALA A 49 -3.49 -0.64 -13.10
N PRO A 50 -2.64 -0.87 -14.11
CA PRO A 50 -3.13 -1.41 -15.39
C PRO A 50 -3.58 -2.88 -15.28
N LEU A 51 -2.88 -3.71 -14.48
CA LEU A 51 -3.25 -5.11 -14.26
C LEU A 51 -4.54 -5.23 -13.44
N SER A 52 -4.67 -4.44 -12.37
CA SER A 52 -5.87 -4.44 -11.55
C SER A 52 -7.08 -3.93 -12.32
N ASN A 53 -6.92 -2.96 -13.23
CA ASN A 53 -8.00 -2.49 -14.08
C ASN A 53 -8.42 -3.54 -15.13
N GLN A 54 -7.48 -4.30 -15.71
CA GLN A 54 -7.81 -5.40 -16.62
C GLN A 54 -8.49 -6.58 -15.93
N LEU A 55 -8.17 -6.82 -14.65
CA LEU A 55 -8.78 -7.87 -13.85
C LEU A 55 -10.06 -7.40 -13.13
N ALA A 56 -10.31 -6.09 -13.04
CA ALA A 56 -11.52 -5.52 -12.46
C ALA A 56 -12.72 -5.87 -13.35
N GLY A 57 -13.46 -6.91 -12.98
CA GLY A 57 -14.61 -7.43 -13.71
C GLY A 57 -14.38 -8.80 -14.34
N LEU A 58 -13.17 -9.35 -14.28
CA LEU A 58 -12.93 -10.73 -14.65
C LEU A 58 -13.37 -11.64 -13.50
N ILE A 59 -14.52 -12.28 -13.65
CA ILE A 59 -14.90 -13.40 -12.79
C ILE A 59 -14.08 -14.60 -13.25
N LEU A 60 -13.00 -14.90 -12.54
CA LEU A 60 -12.28 -16.15 -12.75
C LEU A 60 -13.22 -17.31 -12.35
N PRO A 61 -13.53 -18.24 -13.27
CA PRO A 61 -14.34 -19.41 -12.95
C PRO A 61 -13.54 -20.30 -12.00
N HIS A 62 -13.72 -20.07 -10.70
CA HIS A 62 -13.03 -20.79 -9.63
C HIS A 62 -13.84 -21.97 -9.10
N ASP A 63 -15.09 -22.13 -9.56
CA ASP A 63 -16.04 -23.15 -9.11
C ASP A 63 -16.40 -24.12 -10.25
N TYR A 64 -15.39 -24.68 -10.91
CA TYR A 64 -15.60 -25.58 -12.06
C TYR A 64 -16.44 -26.83 -11.71
N TYR A 65 -16.24 -27.39 -10.52
CA TYR A 65 -16.95 -28.56 -10.00
C TYR A 65 -18.14 -28.20 -9.11
N GLY A 66 -18.46 -26.90 -8.98
CA GLY A 66 -19.51 -26.37 -8.10
C GLY A 66 -18.96 -25.49 -6.99
N THR A 67 -19.88 -24.81 -6.30
CA THR A 67 -19.58 -23.86 -5.23
C THR A 67 -19.20 -24.59 -3.95
N HIS A 68 -17.98 -24.37 -3.48
CA HIS A 68 -17.46 -24.91 -2.21
C HIS A 68 -17.62 -23.92 -1.05
N LEU A 69 -18.16 -22.73 -1.31
CA LEU A 69 -18.34 -21.61 -0.39
C LEU A 69 -19.79 -21.51 0.10
N ASN A 70 -19.98 -21.05 1.34
CA ASN A 70 -21.29 -20.63 1.86
C ASN A 70 -21.65 -19.19 1.45
N ASP A 71 -22.84 -18.73 1.81
CA ASP A 71 -23.32 -17.35 1.54
C ASP A 71 -22.44 -16.26 2.17
N SER A 72 -21.57 -16.61 3.12
CA SER A 72 -20.58 -15.72 3.74
C SER A 72 -19.18 -15.83 3.14
N GLY A 73 -19.00 -16.60 2.06
CA GLY A 73 -17.72 -16.80 1.38
C GLY A 73 -16.73 -17.68 2.14
N LYS A 74 -17.19 -18.52 3.07
CA LYS A 74 -16.37 -19.47 3.84
C LYS A 74 -16.46 -20.86 3.23
N THR A 75 -15.32 -21.55 3.11
CA THR A 75 -15.26 -22.95 2.65
C THR A 75 -16.13 -23.85 3.52
N ILE A 76 -17.06 -24.55 2.89
CA ILE A 76 -17.84 -25.65 3.48
C ILE A 76 -17.18 -27.00 3.15
N ASP A 77 -16.69 -27.16 1.92
CA ASP A 77 -16.08 -28.40 1.44
C ASP A 77 -14.64 -28.16 0.98
N SER A 78 -13.69 -28.49 1.86
CA SER A 78 -12.26 -28.38 1.59
C SER A 78 -11.77 -29.33 0.52
N THR A 79 -12.45 -30.47 0.30
CA THR A 79 -12.05 -31.42 -0.73
C THR A 79 -12.42 -30.90 -2.12
N LEU A 80 -13.60 -30.29 -2.24
CA LEU A 80 -14.06 -29.64 -3.46
C LEU A 80 -13.24 -28.38 -3.76
N GLU A 81 -12.88 -27.59 -2.74
CA GLU A 81 -11.96 -26.44 -2.88
C GLU A 81 -10.63 -26.87 -3.51
N ILE A 82 -10.01 -27.94 -3.01
CA ILE A 82 -8.73 -28.44 -3.54
C ILE A 82 -8.88 -28.91 -4.99
N GLN A 83 -10.00 -29.55 -5.35
CA GLN A 83 -10.24 -30.00 -6.72
C GLN A 83 -10.45 -28.83 -7.68
N ASN A 84 -11.22 -27.83 -7.27
CA ASN A 84 -11.42 -26.59 -8.01
C ASN A 84 -10.10 -25.83 -8.19
N PHE A 85 -9.29 -25.71 -7.14
CA PHE A 85 -7.98 -25.04 -7.18
C PHE A 85 -6.97 -25.75 -8.09
N LYS A 86 -6.98 -27.10 -8.11
CA LYS A 86 -6.10 -27.88 -9.01
C LYS A 86 -6.42 -27.65 -10.50
N ARG A 87 -7.64 -27.21 -10.81
CA ARG A 87 -8.13 -27.07 -12.19
C ARG A 87 -7.99 -25.64 -12.73
N ALA A 88 -8.11 -24.65 -11.85
CA ALA A 88 -7.95 -23.21 -12.11
C ALA A 88 -6.52 -22.88 -12.55
#